data_AF-A0A933EB48-F1
#
_entry.id   AF-A0A933EB48-F1
#
_cell.length_a   1.000
_cell.length_b   1.000
_cell.length_c   1.000
_cell.angle_alpha   90.00
_cell.angle_beta   90.00
_cell.angle_gamma   90.00
#
_symmetry.space_group_name_H-M   'P 1'
#
loop_
_entity.id
_entity.type
_entity.pdbx_description
1 polymer ?
#
loop_
_entity_poly.entity_id
_entity_poly.type
_entity_poly.pdbx_seq_one_letter_code
_entity_poly.pdbx_strand_id
1 'polypeptide(L)'
;MSPRLVGDGLMLVGDAARQASPIVGEGIRFAMLAGLLAGRVAARAVRRGDASRQGLLGFERLWRRQFETRMRWAQWINERIARYSDDMWDRRMAIIGRFTPAQFAALLRTDLSAGWLLGAMATNGAARRYAVERVAQAVRQRAGR
;
A
#
# COMPACT_ATOMS: atom_id res chain seq x y z
N MET A 1 -5.97 11.98 -0.78
CA MET A 1 -7.32 11.53 -0.39
C MET A 1 -7.74 10.46 -1.38
N SER A 2 -8.13 9.26 -0.93
CA SER A 2 -8.55 8.18 -1.85
C SER A 2 -9.82 8.61 -2.60
N PRO A 3 -9.92 8.43 -3.92
CA PRO A 3 -11.07 8.89 -4.70
C PRO A 3 -12.38 8.26 -4.21
N ARG A 4 -13.51 8.93 -4.49
CA ARG A 4 -14.82 8.29 -4.37
C ARG A 4 -14.94 7.20 -5.44
N LEU A 5 -15.41 6.03 -5.05
CA LEU A 5 -15.47 4.84 -5.92
C LEU A 5 -16.87 4.56 -6.44
N VAL A 6 -17.90 5.21 -5.87
CA VAL A 6 -19.31 4.98 -6.22
C VAL A 6 -20.08 6.28 -6.45
N GLY A 7 -21.02 6.22 -7.39
CA GLY A 7 -22.03 7.23 -7.70
C GLY A 7 -23.37 6.57 -8.01
N ASP A 8 -24.38 7.34 -8.41
CA ASP A 8 -25.67 6.76 -8.83
C ASP A 8 -25.47 5.96 -10.12
N GLY A 9 -25.79 4.66 -10.08
CA GLY A 9 -25.58 3.73 -11.18
C GLY A 9 -24.11 3.45 -11.53
N LEU A 10 -23.14 3.92 -10.74
CA LEU A 10 -21.72 3.91 -11.11
C LEU A 10 -20.84 3.28 -10.01
N MET A 11 -19.94 2.39 -10.42
CA MET A 11 -18.82 1.91 -9.61
C MET A 11 -17.51 1.95 -10.41
N LEU A 12 -16.47 2.54 -9.85
CA LEU A 12 -15.13 2.61 -10.45
C LEU A 12 -14.25 1.45 -9.96
N VAL A 13 -13.53 0.82 -10.87
CA VAL A 13 -12.58 -0.28 -10.58
C VAL A 13 -11.29 -0.13 -11.38
N GLY A 14 -10.23 -0.81 -10.95
CA GLY A 14 -8.94 -0.82 -11.63
C GLY A 14 -8.30 0.56 -11.71
N ASP A 15 -7.72 0.87 -12.87
CA ASP A 15 -6.99 2.12 -13.09
C ASP A 15 -7.91 3.35 -13.02
N ALA A 16 -9.16 3.22 -13.48
CA ALA A 16 -10.17 4.28 -13.34
C ALA A 16 -10.43 4.67 -11.87
N ALA A 17 -10.17 3.73 -10.94
CA ALA A 17 -10.29 3.93 -9.50
C ALA A 17 -8.93 4.17 -8.80
N ARG A 18 -7.81 4.26 -9.53
CA ARG A 18 -6.44 4.35 -9.00
C ARG A 18 -6.06 3.18 -8.09
N GLN A 19 -6.42 1.96 -8.48
CA GLN A 19 -6.22 0.77 -7.66
C GLN A 19 -4.90 0.02 -7.96
N ALA A 20 -3.88 0.67 -8.53
CA ALA A 20 -2.57 0.07 -8.69
C ALA A 20 -1.78 0.04 -7.36
N SER A 21 -0.84 -0.89 -7.21
CA SER A 21 0.12 -0.80 -6.11
C SER A 21 0.99 0.44 -6.25
N PRO A 22 1.14 1.22 -5.18
CA PRO A 22 2.13 2.30 -5.17
C PRO A 22 3.58 1.80 -5.11
N ILE A 23 3.87 0.54 -4.73
CA ILE A 23 5.26 0.08 -4.54
C ILE A 23 5.85 -0.46 -5.84
N VAL A 24 5.21 -1.47 -6.43
CA VAL A 24 5.74 -2.14 -7.64
C VAL A 24 4.94 -1.81 -8.90
N GLY A 25 3.91 -0.96 -8.78
CA GLY A 25 3.17 -0.43 -9.93
C GLY A 25 2.20 -1.40 -10.58
N GLU A 26 1.94 -2.59 -10.01
CA GLU A 26 1.04 -3.57 -10.60
C GLU A 26 -0.43 -3.22 -10.35
N GLY A 27 -1.25 -3.27 -11.42
CA GLY A 27 -2.69 -3.00 -11.36
C GLY A 27 -3.57 -4.25 -11.47
N ILE A 28 -3.13 -5.26 -12.24
CA ILE A 28 -3.97 -6.40 -12.66
C ILE A 28 -4.63 -7.11 -11.47
N ARG A 29 -3.85 -7.46 -10.44
CA ARG A 29 -4.37 -8.15 -9.25
C ARG A 29 -5.46 -7.34 -8.54
N PHE A 30 -5.24 -6.04 -8.37
CA PHE A 30 -6.19 -5.18 -7.68
C PHE A 30 -7.42 -4.87 -8.52
N ALA A 31 -7.27 -4.72 -9.85
CA ALA A 31 -8.38 -4.58 -10.78
C ALA A 31 -9.30 -5.82 -10.74
N MET A 32 -8.73 -7.03 -10.75
CA MET A 32 -9.51 -8.28 -10.63
C MET A 32 -10.26 -8.35 -9.28
N LEU A 33 -9.57 -8.05 -8.18
CA LEU A 33 -10.18 -8.07 -6.84
C LEU A 33 -11.30 -7.04 -6.71
N ALA A 34 -11.10 -5.83 -7.21
CA ALA A 34 -12.12 -4.79 -7.21
C ALA A 34 -13.30 -5.15 -8.10
N GLY A 35 -13.04 -5.68 -9.31
CA GLY A 35 -14.09 -6.15 -10.22
C GLY A 35 -14.95 -7.24 -9.60
N LEU A 36 -14.34 -8.20 -8.89
CA LEU A 36 -15.07 -9.23 -8.15
C LEU A 36 -15.98 -8.64 -7.06
N LEU A 37 -15.46 -7.68 -6.27
CA LEU A 37 -16.24 -7.02 -5.22
C LEU A 37 -17.39 -6.19 -5.82
N ALA A 38 -17.11 -5.42 -6.87
CA ALA A 38 -18.08 -4.60 -7.58
C ALA A 38 -19.19 -5.46 -8.18
N GLY A 39 -18.85 -6.55 -8.88
CA GLY A 39 -19.85 -7.47 -9.46
C GLY A 39 -20.79 -8.08 -8.41
N ARG A 40 -20.26 -8.47 -7.24
CA ARG A 40 -21.08 -8.97 -6.11
C ARG A 40 -22.02 -7.90 -5.53
N VAL A 41 -21.61 -6.64 -5.54
CA VAL A 41 -22.44 -5.52 -5.08
C VAL A 41 -23.48 -5.17 -6.15
N ALA A 42 -23.10 -5.10 -7.41
CA ALA A 42 -24.00 -4.89 -8.55
C ALA A 42 -25.13 -5.92 -8.57
N ALA A 43 -24.80 -7.21 -8.44
CA ALA A 43 -25.80 -8.28 -8.43
C ALA A 43 -26.81 -8.13 -7.27
N ARG A 44 -26.36 -7.64 -6.10
CA ARG A 44 -27.25 -7.36 -4.96
C ARG A 44 -28.10 -6.11 -5.18
N ALA A 45 -27.52 -5.06 -5.75
CA ALA A 45 -28.21 -3.82 -6.09
C ALA A 45 -29.35 -4.08 -7.09
N VAL A 46 -29.07 -4.84 -8.16
CA VAL A 46 -30.08 -5.25 -9.15
C VAL A 46 -31.22 -6.02 -8.50
N ARG A 47 -30.92 -7.03 -7.66
CA ARG A 47 -31.96 -7.82 -6.97
C ARG A 47 -32.82 -7.00 -6.00
N ARG A 48 -32.29 -5.89 -5.47
CA ARG A 48 -33.00 -5.00 -4.54
C ARG A 48 -33.70 -3.84 -5.25
N GLY A 49 -33.47 -3.66 -6.54
CA GLY A 49 -33.95 -2.49 -7.28
C GLY A 49 -33.29 -1.17 -6.83
N ASP A 50 -32.10 -1.22 -6.22
CA ASP A 50 -31.41 -0.04 -5.68
C ASP A 50 -29.98 0.04 -6.20
N ALA A 51 -29.82 0.75 -7.33
CA ALA A 51 -28.53 1.11 -7.90
C ALA A 51 -28.12 2.56 -7.56
N SER A 52 -28.77 3.19 -6.58
CA SER A 52 -28.33 4.49 -6.08
C SER A 52 -26.94 4.38 -5.47
N ARG A 53 -26.28 5.53 -5.27
CA ARG A 53 -25.02 5.60 -4.54
C ARG A 53 -25.10 4.86 -3.20
N GLN A 54 -26.21 4.98 -2.47
CA GLN A 54 -26.40 4.28 -1.18
C GLN A 54 -26.44 2.76 -1.36
N GLY A 55 -27.17 2.28 -2.36
CA GLY A 55 -27.21 0.85 -2.71
C GLY A 55 -25.85 0.28 -3.09
N LEU A 56 -24.97 1.11 -3.68
CA LEU A 56 -23.63 0.72 -4.13
C LEU A 56 -22.52 0.95 -3.10
N LEU A 57 -22.75 1.72 -2.03
CA LEU A 57 -21.74 2.03 -0.99
C LEU A 57 -21.09 0.81 -0.36
N GLY A 58 -21.76 -0.35 -0.39
CA GLY A 58 -21.19 -1.62 0.07
C GLY A 58 -19.86 -1.95 -0.63
N PHE A 59 -19.71 -1.63 -1.91
CA PHE A 59 -18.46 -1.84 -2.65
C PHE A 59 -17.32 -0.98 -2.08
N GLU A 60 -17.55 0.33 -1.99
CA GLU A 60 -16.54 1.27 -1.50
C GLU A 60 -16.11 0.91 -0.06
N ARG A 61 -17.06 0.56 0.81
CA ARG A 61 -16.76 0.15 2.20
C ARG A 61 -15.91 -1.12 2.26
N LEU A 62 -16.24 -2.14 1.47
CA LEU A 62 -15.49 -3.39 1.42
C LEU A 62 -14.06 -3.16 0.91
N TRP A 63 -13.92 -2.39 -0.18
CA TRP A 63 -12.62 -2.04 -0.73
C TRP A 63 -11.75 -1.30 0.29
N ARG A 64 -12.29 -0.25 0.90
CA ARG A 64 -11.57 0.57 1.89
C ARG A 64 -11.14 -0.26 3.09
N ARG A 65 -12.05 -1.06 3.65
CA ARG A 65 -11.74 -1.95 4.78
C ARG A 65 -10.60 -2.90 4.47
N GLN A 66 -10.52 -3.42 3.24
CA GLN A 66 -9.53 -4.41 2.87
C GLN A 66 -8.19 -3.81 2.46
N PHE A 67 -8.17 -2.65 1.80
CA PHE A 67 -6.96 -2.16 1.13
C PHE A 67 -6.54 -0.72 1.47
N GLU A 68 -7.41 0.13 2.01
CA GLU A 68 -7.11 1.57 2.13
C GLU A 68 -5.89 1.85 3.00
N THR A 69 -5.81 1.28 4.20
CA THR A 69 -4.66 1.49 5.09
C THR A 69 -3.36 1.04 4.44
N ARG A 70 -3.37 -0.14 3.80
CA ARG A 70 -2.20 -0.71 3.11
C ARG A 70 -1.76 0.17 1.94
N MET A 71 -2.69 0.64 1.11
CA MET A 71 -2.38 1.52 -0.03
C MET A 71 -1.88 2.89 0.44
N ARG A 72 -2.40 3.43 1.54
CA ARG A 72 -1.88 4.68 2.12
C ARG A 72 -0.43 4.55 2.59
N TRP A 73 -0.10 3.45 3.26
CA TRP A 73 1.29 3.18 3.67
C TRP A 73 2.21 2.99 2.46
N ALA A 74 1.76 2.21 1.48
CA ALA A 74 2.49 2.01 0.24
C ALA A 74 2.78 3.33 -0.49
N GLN A 75 1.77 4.20 -0.61
CA GLN A 75 1.91 5.52 -1.23
C GLN A 75 2.90 6.41 -0.47
N TRP A 76 2.81 6.44 0.86
CA TRP A 76 3.75 7.18 1.71
C TRP A 76 5.21 6.70 1.57
N ILE A 77 5.40 5.40 1.33
CA ILE A 77 6.72 4.81 1.05
C ILE A 77 7.18 5.22 -0.36
N ASN A 78 6.32 5.08 -1.36
CA ASN A 78 6.61 5.48 -2.74
C ASN A 78 7.05 6.95 -2.83
N GLU A 79 6.33 7.87 -2.16
CA GLU A 79 6.67 9.29 -2.12
C GLU A 79 8.05 9.59 -1.50
N ARG A 80 8.57 8.69 -0.64
CA ARG A 80 9.94 8.78 -0.11
C ARG A 80 10.95 8.24 -1.09
N ILE A 81 10.66 7.06 -1.63
CA ILE A 81 11.50 6.37 -2.60
C ILE A 81 11.72 7.25 -3.83
N ALA A 82 10.68 7.95 -4.29
CA ALA A 82 10.74 8.88 -5.41
C ALA A 82 11.69 10.08 -5.20
N ARG A 83 12.18 10.30 -3.98
CA ARG A 83 13.13 11.38 -3.64
C ARG A 83 14.53 10.87 -3.35
N TYR A 84 14.81 9.59 -3.62
CA TYR A 84 16.12 9.01 -3.38
C TYR A 84 17.12 9.48 -4.44
N SER A 85 18.33 9.82 -3.99
CA SER A 85 19.51 9.91 -4.87
C SER A 85 20.01 8.51 -5.20
N ASP A 86 20.86 8.39 -6.22
CA ASP A 86 21.46 7.12 -6.64
C ASP A 86 22.23 6.44 -5.50
N ASP A 87 23.07 7.17 -4.77
CA ASP A 87 23.77 6.64 -3.57
C ASP A 87 22.81 6.09 -2.51
N MET A 88 21.64 6.72 -2.36
CA MET A 88 20.64 6.25 -1.41
C MET A 88 19.94 5.01 -1.93
N TRP A 89 19.68 4.94 -3.23
CA TRP A 89 19.19 3.73 -3.89
C TRP A 89 20.14 2.55 -3.70
N ASP A 90 21.44 2.72 -3.92
CA ASP A 90 22.43 1.65 -3.76
C ASP A 90 22.44 1.08 -2.34
N ARG A 91 22.45 1.96 -1.33
CA ARG A 91 22.40 1.54 0.08
C ARG A 91 21.10 0.80 0.41
N ARG A 92 19.97 1.22 -0.18
CA ARG A 92 18.66 0.62 0.06
C ARG A 92 18.51 -0.72 -0.66
N MET A 93 19.04 -0.83 -1.88
CA MET A 93 19.11 -2.08 -2.63
C MET A 93 19.96 -3.13 -1.91
N ALA A 94 21.07 -2.74 -1.29
CA ALA A 94 21.86 -3.64 -0.44
C ALA A 94 21.10 -4.16 0.80
N ILE A 95 20.06 -3.46 1.25
CA ILE A 95 19.17 -3.93 2.34
C ILE A 95 18.10 -4.86 1.76
N ILE A 96 17.47 -4.48 0.65
CA ILE A 96 16.43 -5.28 -0.02
C ILE A 96 17.00 -6.63 -0.49
N GLY A 97 18.22 -6.64 -1.01
CA GLY A 97 18.92 -7.88 -1.43
C GLY A 97 19.20 -8.87 -0.30
N ARG A 98 18.99 -8.47 0.96
CA ARG A 98 19.10 -9.35 2.14
C ARG A 98 17.74 -9.86 2.63
N PHE A 99 16.66 -9.57 1.92
CA PHE A 99 15.33 -10.07 2.29
C PHE A 99 15.24 -11.56 2.02
N THR A 100 14.55 -12.29 2.90
CA THR A 100 14.14 -13.67 2.61
C THR A 100 13.13 -13.68 1.46
N PRO A 101 12.95 -14.81 0.76
CA PRO A 101 11.93 -14.93 -0.28
C PRO A 101 10.52 -14.54 0.20
N ALA A 102 10.18 -14.87 1.45
CA ALA A 102 8.90 -14.50 2.05
C ALA A 102 8.77 -12.98 2.27
N GLN A 103 9.83 -12.32 2.72
CA GLN A 103 9.88 -10.87 2.87
C GLN A 103 9.77 -10.17 1.52
N PHE A 104 10.50 -10.64 0.52
CA PHE A 104 10.44 -10.08 -0.84
C PHE A 104 9.04 -10.30 -1.46
N ALA A 105 8.45 -11.48 -1.31
CA ALA A 105 7.08 -11.74 -1.76
C ALA A 105 6.03 -10.86 -1.07
N ALA A 106 6.21 -10.55 0.22
CA ALA A 106 5.34 -9.61 0.92
C ALA A 106 5.47 -8.18 0.37
N LEU A 107 6.70 -7.74 0.06
CA LEU A 107 6.97 -6.45 -0.59
C LEU A 107 6.26 -6.36 -1.95
N LEU A 108 6.40 -7.39 -2.81
CA LEU A 108 5.72 -7.46 -4.12
C LEU A 108 4.19 -7.44 -3.97
N ARG A 109 3.65 -8.12 -2.94
CA ARG A 109 2.20 -8.10 -2.64
C ARG A 109 1.73 -6.82 -1.96
N THR A 110 2.63 -5.86 -1.74
CA THR A 110 2.35 -4.60 -1.03
C THR A 110 1.84 -4.84 0.40
N ASP A 111 2.20 -5.97 1.01
CA ASP A 111 1.70 -6.39 2.32
C ASP A 111 2.53 -5.78 3.46
N LEU A 112 2.42 -4.46 3.59
CA LEU A 112 3.29 -3.63 4.43
C LEU A 112 2.65 -3.31 5.79
N SER A 113 2.26 -4.33 6.54
CA SER A 113 1.76 -4.13 7.91
C SER A 113 2.87 -3.61 8.85
N ALA A 114 2.50 -2.87 9.91
CA ALA A 114 3.47 -2.35 10.87
C ALA A 114 4.31 -3.45 11.56
N GLY A 115 3.69 -4.62 11.80
CA GLY A 115 4.39 -5.79 12.33
C GLY A 115 5.41 -6.37 11.34
N TRP A 116 5.14 -6.31 10.03
CA TRP A 116 6.09 -6.74 9.00
C TRP A 116 7.33 -5.83 8.93
N LEU A 117 7.14 -4.50 8.96
CA LEU A 117 8.26 -3.54 8.96
C LEU A 117 9.19 -3.75 10.16
N LEU A 118 8.61 -3.98 11.34
CA LEU A 118 9.36 -4.27 12.56
C LEU A 118 10.09 -5.63 12.47
N GLY A 119 9.44 -6.67 11.93
CA GLY A 119 10.05 -8.00 11.75
C GLY A 119 11.16 -8.03 10.71
N ALA A 120 11.02 -7.29 9.60
CA ALA A 120 12.05 -7.13 8.57
C ALA A 120 13.30 -6.41 9.13
N MET A 121 13.10 -5.42 10.00
CA MET A 121 14.20 -4.73 10.68
C MET A 121 14.88 -5.59 11.77
N ALA A 122 14.12 -6.46 12.45
CA ALA A 122 14.64 -7.31 13.53
C ALA A 122 15.51 -8.47 13.01
N THR A 123 15.24 -8.97 11.81
CA THR A 123 15.93 -10.11 11.20
C THR A 123 17.13 -9.71 10.33
N ASN A 124 17.31 -8.43 10.04
CA ASN A 124 18.38 -7.92 9.18
C ASN A 124 19.34 -7.02 9.97
N GLY A 125 20.49 -7.58 10.38
CA GLY A 125 21.49 -6.87 11.18
C GLY A 125 22.03 -5.59 10.53
N ALA A 126 22.03 -5.49 9.20
CA ALA A 126 22.40 -4.27 8.48
C ALA A 126 21.31 -3.19 8.57
N ALA A 127 20.04 -3.57 8.44
CA ALA A 127 18.92 -2.65 8.65
C ALA A 127 18.86 -2.14 10.10
N ARG A 128 19.19 -3.01 11.06
CA ARG A 128 19.31 -2.66 12.48
C ARG A 128 20.41 -1.64 12.74
N ARG A 129 21.63 -1.89 12.24
CA ARG A 129 22.76 -0.94 12.35
C ARG A 129 22.42 0.41 11.74
N TYR A 130 21.81 0.43 10.56
CA TYR A 130 21.36 1.66 9.91
C TYR A 130 20.34 2.45 10.75
N ALA A 131 19.35 1.77 11.33
CA ALA A 131 18.36 2.42 12.19
C ALA A 131 19.00 3.05 13.45
N VAL A 132 19.96 2.33 14.07
CA VAL A 132 20.72 2.82 15.22
C VAL A 132 21.57 4.04 14.84
N GLU A 133 22.30 3.99 13.74
CA GLU A 133 23.11 5.11 13.24
C GLU A 133 22.27 6.36 12.98
N ARG A 134 21.08 6.19 12.40
CA ARG A 134 20.13 7.29 12.13
C ARG A 134 19.59 7.92 13.41
N VAL A 135 19.24 7.11 14.41
CA VAL A 135 18.79 7.61 15.72
C VAL A 135 19.95 8.34 16.41
N ALA A 136 21.15 7.77 16.39
CA ALA A 136 22.35 8.40 16.95
C ALA A 136 22.67 9.75 16.29
N GLN A 137 22.57 9.85 14.95
CA GLN A 137 22.75 11.11 14.23
C GLN A 137 21.68 12.15 14.61
N ALA A 138 20.40 11.74 14.69
CA ALA A 138 19.31 12.64 15.06
C ALA A 138 19.44 13.15 16.51
N VAL A 139 19.89 12.29 17.44
CA VAL A 139 20.16 12.68 18.83
C VAL A 139 21.33 13.64 18.92
N ARG A 140 22.44 13.40 18.19
CA ARG A 140 23.57 14.34 18.15
C ARG A 140 23.20 15.70 17.59
N GLN A 141 22.35 15.76 16.57
CA GLN A 141 21.84 17.03 16.02
C GLN A 141 20.92 17.79 16.98
N ARG A 142 20.28 17.08 17.93
CA ARG A 142 19.44 17.68 18.97
C ARG A 142 20.22 18.09 20.22
N ALA A 143 21.32 17.41 20.53
CA ALA A 143 22.18 17.70 21.67
C ALA A 143 23.23 18.80 21.38
N GLY A 144 23.45 19.17 20.12
CA GLY A 144 24.28 20.29 19.69
C GLY A 144 23.53 21.61 19.46
N ARG A 145 22.27 21.70 19.92
CA ARG A 145 21.47 22.93 20.03
C ARG A 145 21.14 23.16 21.49
#